data_AF-A0AAQ2C593-F1
#
_entry.id   AF-A0AAQ2C593-F1
#
_cell.length_a   1.000
_cell.length_b   1.000
_cell.length_c   1.000
_cell.angle_alpha   90.00
_cell.angle_beta   90.00
_cell.angle_gamma   90.00
#
_symmetry.space_group_name_H-M   'P 1'
#
loop_
_entity.id
_entity.type
_entity.pdbx_description
1 polymer ?
#
loop_
_entity_poly.entity_id
_entity_poly.type
_entity_poly.pdbx_seq_one_letter_code
_entity_poly.pdbx_strand_id
1 'polypeptide(L)'
;MAHRQRKPADPDAAGGRADKTCASCGRRIEWRAKWADNWDSVKYCSAACRGRGVSATDLRLEESIATLLGARAQDATICPSEAAKVVGGEGWCDLMEPARRAARRLVARGELQITQGGTVVDPSTAKGPIRLRRVR
;
A
#
# COMPACT_ATOMS: atom_id res chain seq x y z
N MET A 1 -20.58 -3.95 21.70
CA MET A 1 -20.29 -3.33 20.38
C MET A 1 -19.87 -4.45 19.43
N ALA A 2 -20.80 -5.03 18.67
CA ALA A 2 -20.48 -6.17 17.80
C ALA A 2 -19.60 -5.72 16.62
N HIS A 3 -18.36 -6.20 16.57
CA HIS A 3 -17.48 -6.02 15.41
C HIS A 3 -18.07 -6.78 14.23
N ARG A 4 -18.84 -6.08 13.38
CA ARG A 4 -19.37 -6.61 12.13
C ARG A 4 -18.19 -6.84 11.18
N GLN A 5 -17.70 -8.08 11.14
CA GLN A 5 -16.66 -8.47 10.19
C GLN A 5 -17.24 -8.39 8.78
N ARG A 6 -16.71 -7.47 7.95
CA ARG A 6 -17.07 -7.35 6.55
C ARG A 6 -16.46 -8.56 5.83
N LYS A 7 -17.31 -9.45 5.34
CA LYS A 7 -16.92 -10.62 4.53
C LYS A 7 -16.05 -10.13 3.35
N PRO A 8 -14.91 -10.77 3.05
CA PRO A 8 -14.15 -10.43 1.85
C PRO A 8 -15.05 -10.62 0.63
N ALA A 9 -14.99 -9.68 -0.31
CA ALA A 9 -15.76 -9.77 -1.55
C ALA A 9 -15.27 -10.97 -2.36
N ASP A 10 -16.20 -11.80 -2.84
CA ASP A 10 -15.92 -12.89 -3.77
C ASP A 10 -15.21 -12.34 -5.02
N PRO A 11 -14.05 -12.88 -5.40
CA PRO A 11 -13.30 -12.43 -6.57
C PRO A 11 -14.06 -12.68 -7.88
N ASP A 12 -14.95 -13.67 -7.92
CA ASP A 12 -15.72 -14.07 -9.12
C ASP A 12 -17.01 -13.25 -9.35
N ALA A 13 -17.46 -12.46 -8.37
CA ALA A 13 -18.63 -11.58 -8.56
C ALA A 13 -18.31 -10.33 -9.42
N ALA A 14 -17.03 -10.09 -9.71
CA ALA A 14 -16.55 -8.97 -10.51
C ALA A 14 -16.25 -9.42 -11.95
N GLY A 15 -17.28 -9.83 -12.69
CA GLY A 15 -17.18 -10.32 -14.07
C GLY A 15 -16.07 -9.64 -14.90
N GLY A 16 -14.97 -10.35 -15.11
CA GLY A 16 -13.87 -10.00 -16.03
C GLY A 16 -13.15 -8.66 -15.80
N ARG A 17 -13.37 -7.95 -14.69
CA ARG A 17 -12.80 -6.60 -14.52
C ARG A 17 -11.37 -6.69 -14.01
N ALA A 18 -10.44 -6.02 -14.69
CA ALA A 18 -9.05 -5.94 -14.24
C ALA A 18 -8.95 -5.32 -12.83
N ASP A 19 -8.14 -5.93 -11.98
CA ASP A 19 -7.76 -5.37 -10.69
C ASP A 19 -7.09 -4.01 -10.88
N LYS A 20 -7.50 -3.02 -10.09
CA LYS A 20 -6.93 -1.68 -10.11
C LYS A 20 -6.35 -1.32 -8.76
N THR A 21 -5.26 -0.59 -8.76
CA THR A 21 -4.65 -0.03 -7.56
C THR A 21 -4.86 1.47 -7.47
N CYS A 22 -5.20 1.98 -6.29
CA CYS A 22 -5.36 3.40 -6.04
C CYS A 22 -4.02 4.11 -6.19
N ALA A 23 -3.92 5.04 -7.14
CA ALA A 23 -2.71 5.82 -7.41
C ALA A 23 -2.23 6.63 -6.19
N SER A 24 -3.12 6.96 -5.26
CA SER A 24 -2.79 7.77 -4.08
C SER A 24 -2.33 6.93 -2.87
N CYS A 25 -3.03 5.83 -2.54
CA CYS A 25 -2.76 5.07 -1.31
C CYS A 25 -2.18 3.66 -1.53
N GLY A 26 -2.11 3.19 -2.78
CA GLY A 26 -1.57 1.88 -3.14
C GLY A 26 -2.47 0.69 -2.78
N ARG A 27 -3.68 0.91 -2.24
CA ARG A 27 -4.63 -0.18 -1.97
C ARG A 27 -5.36 -0.60 -3.24
N ARG A 28 -5.77 -1.86 -3.30
CA ARG A 28 -6.70 -2.37 -4.31
C ARG A 28 -8.00 -1.56 -4.28
N ILE A 29 -8.49 -1.22 -5.47
CA ILE A 29 -9.76 -0.53 -5.67
C ILE A 29 -10.84 -1.61 -5.72
N GLU A 30 -11.65 -1.71 -4.66
CA GLU A 30 -12.85 -2.54 -4.69
C GLU A 30 -13.89 -1.91 -5.62
N TRP A 31 -14.43 -2.70 -6.56
CA TRP A 31 -15.49 -2.23 -7.47
C TRP A 31 -16.71 -1.69 -6.71
N ARG A 32 -17.38 -0.70 -7.31
CA ARG A 32 -18.62 -0.11 -6.80
C ARG A 32 -19.57 0.14 -7.96
N ALA A 33 -20.87 -0.07 -7.76
CA ALA A 33 -21.90 0.10 -8.80
C ALA A 33 -21.82 1.45 -9.53
N LYS A 34 -21.51 2.54 -8.82
CA LYS A 34 -21.33 3.89 -9.38
C LYS A 34 -20.19 4.05 -10.40
N TRP A 35 -19.36 3.02 -10.58
CA TRP A 35 -18.24 2.99 -11.52
C TRP A 35 -18.52 2.07 -12.71
N ALA A 36 -19.75 1.60 -12.87
CA ALA A 36 -20.14 0.74 -13.99
C ALA A 36 -19.76 1.35 -15.34
N ASP A 37 -20.01 2.65 -15.51
CA ASP A 37 -19.86 3.33 -16.81
C ASP A 37 -18.44 3.86 -17.07
N ASN A 38 -17.55 3.87 -16.07
CA ASN A 38 -16.25 4.52 -16.19
C ASN A 38 -15.10 3.81 -15.46
N TRP A 39 -15.23 2.49 -15.24
CA TRP A 39 -14.24 1.69 -14.50
C TRP A 39 -12.81 1.90 -15.01
N ASP A 40 -12.61 1.97 -16.33
CA ASP A 40 -11.30 2.13 -16.93
C ASP A 40 -10.58 3.41 -16.51
N SER A 41 -11.35 4.47 -16.27
CA SER A 41 -10.85 5.78 -15.83
C SER A 41 -10.70 5.91 -14.31
N VAL A 42 -11.11 4.91 -13.52
CA VAL A 42 -11.01 4.97 -12.05
C VAL A 42 -9.56 4.81 -11.60
N LYS A 43 -8.99 5.91 -11.08
CA LYS A 43 -7.60 5.97 -10.55
C LYS A 43 -7.50 5.94 -9.02
N TYR A 44 -8.60 6.22 -8.31
CA TYR A 44 -8.59 6.42 -6.86
C TYR A 44 -9.72 5.67 -6.16
N CYS A 45 -9.42 5.06 -5.01
CA CYS A 45 -10.41 4.31 -4.22
C CYS A 45 -11.47 5.18 -3.51
N SER A 46 -11.25 6.50 -3.41
CA SER A 46 -12.16 7.44 -2.73
C SER A 46 -11.88 8.89 -3.13
N ALA A 47 -12.85 9.77 -2.86
CA ALA A 47 -12.70 11.22 -3.02
C ALA A 47 -11.55 11.78 -2.16
N ALA A 48 -11.39 11.29 -0.92
CA ALA A 48 -10.26 11.68 -0.06
C ALA A 48 -8.90 11.31 -0.66
N CYS A 49 -8.77 10.14 -1.29
CA CYS A 49 -7.54 9.76 -2.01
C CYS A 49 -7.31 10.62 -3.25
N ARG A 50 -8.38 10.98 -3.97
CA ARG A 50 -8.28 11.91 -5.10
C ARG A 50 -7.80 13.29 -4.65
N GLY A 51 -8.36 13.83 -3.58
CA GLY A 51 -8.01 15.16 -3.06
C GLY A 51 -6.61 15.23 -2.44
N ARG A 52 -6.17 14.17 -1.76
CA ARG A 52 -4.81 14.14 -1.17
C ARG A 52 -3.72 13.94 -2.21
N GLY A 53 -3.92 13.08 -3.21
CA GLY A 53 -2.88 12.72 -4.18
C GLY A 53 -1.68 12.01 -3.54
N VAL A 54 -0.52 12.12 -4.20
CA VAL A 54 0.80 11.68 -3.73
C VAL A 54 1.64 12.95 -3.54
N SER A 55 2.19 13.15 -2.34
CA SER A 55 2.99 14.34 -2.01
C SER A 55 4.49 14.11 -2.19
N ALA A 56 5.30 15.18 -2.12
CA ALA A 56 6.76 15.06 -2.12
C ALA A 56 7.28 14.19 -0.97
N THR A 57 6.67 14.25 0.22
CA THR A 57 7.00 13.37 1.34
C THR A 57 6.67 11.91 1.04
N ASP A 58 5.57 11.64 0.34
CA ASP A 58 5.24 10.28 -0.09
C ASP A 58 6.30 9.71 -1.05
N LEU A 59 6.83 10.54 -1.96
CA LEU A 59 7.89 10.13 -2.91
C LEU A 59 9.22 9.89 -2.19
N ARG A 60 9.61 10.77 -1.26
CA ARG A 60 10.80 10.56 -0.41
C ARG A 60 10.72 9.27 0.41
N LEU A 61 9.52 8.90 0.87
CA LEU A 61 9.32 7.63 1.57
C LEU A 61 9.51 6.41 0.64
N GLU A 62 9.10 6.51 -0.63
CA GLU A 62 9.37 5.44 -1.60
C GLU A 62 10.87 5.28 -1.85
N GLU A 63 11.57 6.38 -2.09
CA GLU A 63 13.02 6.40 -2.30
C GLU A 63 13.77 5.86 -1.08
N SER A 64 13.36 6.27 0.12
CA SER A 64 13.95 5.78 1.38
C SER A 64 13.74 4.28 1.56
N ILE A 65 12.54 3.74 1.26
CA ILE A 65 12.28 2.29 1.29
C ILE A 65 13.20 1.57 0.31
N ALA A 66 13.29 2.04 -0.94
CA ALA A 66 14.12 1.44 -1.97
C ALA A 66 15.60 1.44 -1.57
N THR A 67 16.08 2.55 -1.01
CA THR A 67 17.47 2.72 -0.55
C THR A 67 17.79 1.79 0.62
N LEU A 68 16.91 1.74 1.64
CA LEU A 68 17.09 0.89 2.81
C LEU A 68 17.07 -0.59 2.46
N LEU A 69 16.18 -1.01 1.55
CA LEU A 69 16.21 -2.36 1.03
C LEU A 69 17.47 -2.58 0.20
N GLY A 70 17.88 -1.60 -0.62
CA GLY A 70 19.09 -1.54 -1.45
C GLY A 70 20.39 -1.82 -0.69
N ALA A 71 20.51 -1.27 0.52
CA ALA A 71 21.69 -1.38 1.36
C ALA A 71 21.79 -2.70 2.15
N ARG A 72 20.75 -3.56 2.13
CA ARG A 72 20.72 -4.83 2.88
C ARG A 72 20.93 -6.05 1.99
N ALA A 73 21.21 -7.19 2.63
CA ALA A 73 21.20 -8.50 1.99
C ALA A 73 19.85 -8.78 1.29
N GLN A 74 19.87 -9.61 0.25
CA GLN A 74 18.72 -9.89 -0.63
C GLN A 74 17.47 -10.36 0.14
N ASP A 75 17.66 -11.16 1.19
CA ASP A 75 16.63 -11.79 2.01
C ASP A 75 16.24 -10.95 3.25
N ALA A 76 16.98 -9.88 3.52
CA ALA A 76 16.72 -9.00 4.64
C ALA A 76 15.40 -8.25 4.47
N THR A 77 14.84 -7.83 5.60
CA THR A 77 13.59 -7.07 5.63
C THR A 77 13.78 -5.75 6.36
N ILE A 78 12.95 -4.76 6.06
CA ILE A 78 12.78 -3.53 6.85
C ILE A 78 11.33 -3.44 7.35
N CYS A 79 11.00 -2.53 8.27
CA CYS A 79 9.63 -2.11 8.52
C CYS A 79 9.37 -0.68 8.04
N PRO A 80 8.11 -0.27 7.83
CA PRO A 80 7.77 1.08 7.36
C PRO A 80 8.32 2.20 8.26
N SER A 81 8.48 1.95 9.56
CA SER A 81 9.00 2.96 10.48
C SER A 81 10.47 3.28 10.29
N GLU A 82 11.25 2.40 9.68
CA GLU A 82 12.64 2.70 9.33
C GLU A 82 12.70 3.82 8.29
N ALA A 83 11.91 3.71 7.21
CA ALA A 83 11.81 4.77 6.20
C ALA A 83 11.21 6.06 6.77
N ALA A 84 10.19 5.94 7.63
CA ALA A 84 9.60 7.10 8.29
C ALA A 84 10.59 7.85 9.19
N LYS A 85 11.46 7.13 9.92
CA LYS A 85 12.52 7.74 10.74
C LYS A 85 13.54 8.49 9.90
N VAL A 86 13.94 7.92 8.75
CA VAL A 86 14.86 8.57 7.81
C VAL A 86 14.25 9.86 7.25
N VAL A 87 12.97 9.85 6.88
CA VAL A 87 12.32 11.01 6.23
C VAL A 87 11.81 12.05 7.24
N GLY A 88 11.33 11.62 8.41
CA GLY A 88 10.60 12.43 9.37
C GLY A 88 11.38 12.88 10.59
N GLY A 89 12.59 12.35 10.83
CA GLY A 89 13.39 12.68 12.01
C GLY A 89 12.59 12.44 13.30
N GLU A 90 12.49 13.45 14.16
CA GLU A 90 11.72 13.39 15.41
C GLU A 90 10.20 13.26 15.19
N GLY A 91 9.67 13.78 14.07
CA GLY A 91 8.25 13.73 13.70
C GLY A 91 7.82 12.45 12.95
N TRP A 92 8.64 11.39 12.97
CA TRP A 92 8.41 10.20 12.15
C TRP A 92 7.10 9.47 12.44
N CYS A 93 6.54 9.61 13.64
CA CYS A 93 5.28 8.97 14.05
C CYS A 93 4.12 9.34 13.12
N ASP A 94 4.05 10.60 12.67
CA ASP A 94 3.00 11.09 11.76
C ASP A 94 3.14 10.52 10.34
N LEU A 95 4.32 9.97 10.02
CA LEU A 95 4.62 9.37 8.72
C LEU A 95 4.33 7.87 8.66
N MET A 96 3.74 7.26 9.69
CA MET A 96 3.42 5.83 9.67
C MET A 96 2.48 5.42 8.55
N GLU A 97 1.31 6.07 8.43
CA GLU A 97 0.39 5.78 7.33
C GLU A 97 0.95 6.20 5.96
N PRO A 98 1.59 7.38 5.80
CA PRO A 98 2.34 7.70 4.58
C PRO A 98 3.36 6.62 4.17
N ALA A 99 4.16 6.09 5.11
CA ALA A 99 5.15 5.06 4.84
C ALA A 99 4.49 3.75 4.39
N ARG A 100 3.36 3.37 5.01
CA ARG A 100 2.56 2.23 4.55
C ARG A 100 2.03 2.46 3.13
N ARG A 101 1.53 3.66 2.82
CA ARG A 101 1.05 3.99 1.47
C ARG A 101 2.15 3.90 0.42
N ALA A 102 3.35 4.40 0.74
CA ALA A 102 4.54 4.26 -0.11
C ALA A 102 4.87 2.78 -0.37
N ALA A 103 4.94 1.97 0.69
CA ALA A 103 5.17 0.54 0.56
C ALA A 103 4.11 -0.14 -0.33
N ARG A 104 2.83 0.21 -0.19
CA ARG A 104 1.76 -0.35 -1.04
C ARG A 104 1.89 0.04 -2.50
N ARG A 105 2.29 1.28 -2.81
CA ARG A 105 2.54 1.71 -4.19
C ARG A 105 3.72 0.96 -4.80
N LEU A 106 4.79 0.71 -4.03
CA LEU A 106 5.92 -0.12 -4.45
C LEU A 106 5.52 -1.58 -4.72
N VAL A 107 4.67 -2.18 -3.87
CA VAL A 107 4.09 -3.51 -4.14
C VAL A 107 3.30 -3.51 -5.44
N ALA A 108 2.47 -2.49 -5.66
CA ALA A 108 1.64 -2.40 -6.84
C ALA A 108 2.44 -2.25 -8.15
N ARG A 109 3.67 -1.73 -8.07
CA ARG A 109 4.63 -1.67 -9.18
C ARG A 109 5.49 -2.93 -9.30
N GLY A 110 5.32 -3.91 -8.42
CA GLY A 110 6.11 -5.14 -8.42
C GLY A 110 7.54 -4.96 -7.91
N GLU A 111 7.83 -3.90 -7.15
CA GLU A 111 9.20 -3.59 -6.69
C GLU A 111 9.53 -4.25 -5.34
N LEU A 112 8.52 -4.53 -4.51
CA LEU A 112 8.71 -5.18 -3.21
C LEU A 112 7.51 -6.04 -2.80
N GLN A 113 7.69 -6.86 -1.77
CA GLN A 113 6.64 -7.63 -1.11
C GLN A 113 6.44 -7.16 0.33
N ILE A 114 5.18 -7.16 0.77
CA ILE A 114 4.80 -6.97 2.18
C ILE A 114 4.55 -8.33 2.83
N THR A 115 5.14 -8.55 3.99
CA THR A 115 5.04 -9.80 4.74
C THR A 115 4.63 -9.60 6.20
N GLN A 116 4.00 -10.61 6.79
CA GLN A 116 3.76 -10.74 8.23
C GLN A 116 4.08 -12.17 8.65
N GLY A 117 4.88 -12.34 9.70
CA GLY A 117 5.35 -13.66 10.11
C GLY A 117 6.13 -14.42 9.02
N GLY A 118 6.78 -13.70 8.09
CA GLY A 118 7.52 -14.29 6.96
C GLY A 118 6.68 -14.58 5.71
N THR A 119 5.36 -14.57 5.83
CA THR A 119 4.41 -14.86 4.73
C THR A 119 4.00 -13.58 4.01
N VAL A 120 3.90 -13.63 2.68
CA VAL A 120 3.37 -12.51 1.86
C VAL A 120 1.89 -12.30 2.17
N VAL A 121 1.49 -11.06 2.43
CA VAL A 121 0.10 -10.70 2.77
C VAL A 121 -0.44 -9.64 1.83
N ASP A 122 -1.77 -9.54 1.73
CA ASP A 122 -2.42 -8.47 0.96
C ASP A 122 -2.14 -7.09 1.59
N PRO A 123 -1.46 -6.17 0.88
CA PRO A 123 -1.18 -4.81 1.36
C PRO A 123 -2.43 -4.03 1.78
N SER A 124 -3.58 -4.32 1.16
CA SER A 124 -4.81 -3.54 1.31
C SER A 124 -5.53 -3.82 2.63
N THR A 125 -5.30 -5.00 3.21
CA THR A 125 -6.02 -5.52 4.37
C THR A 125 -5.12 -5.84 5.55
N ALA A 126 -3.80 -5.96 5.36
CA ALA A 126 -2.83 -6.20 6.42
C ALA A 126 -2.93 -5.17 7.55
N LYS A 127 -3.09 -5.66 8.79
CA LYS A 127 -3.17 -4.85 10.02
C LYS A 127 -1.98 -5.15 10.93
N GLY A 128 -1.57 -4.16 11.71
CA GLY A 128 -0.47 -4.32 12.65
C GLY A 128 0.91 -4.34 11.98
N PRO A 129 1.95 -4.83 12.67
CA PRO A 129 3.33 -4.80 12.19
C PRO A 129 3.48 -5.55 10.86
N ILE A 130 4.14 -4.90 9.90
CA ILE A 130 4.46 -5.48 8.58
C ILE A 130 5.95 -5.36 8.31
N ARG A 131 6.48 -6.26 7.50
CA ARG A 131 7.87 -6.24 7.01
C ARG A 131 7.86 -6.07 5.49
N LEU A 132 8.81 -5.30 4.98
CA LEU A 132 9.03 -5.05 3.57
C LEU A 132 10.28 -5.82 3.15
N ARG A 133 10.24 -6.49 1.99
CA ARG A 133 11.39 -7.18 1.40
C ARG A 133 11.38 -7.02 -0.11
N ARG A 134 12.54 -7.16 -0.75
CA ARG A 134 12.63 -7.22 -2.22
C ARG A 134 11.84 -8.40 -2.77
N VAL A 135 11.35 -8.27 -4.00
CA VAL A 135 10.80 -9.42 -4.73
C VAL A 135 11.92 -10.45 -4.92
N ARG A 136 11.58 -11.72 -4.76
CA ARG A 136 12.49 -12.86 -4.99
C ARG A 136 12.39 -13.32 -6.43
#